data_AF-A0A645J548-F1
#
_entry.id   AF-A0A645J548-F1
#
_cell.length_a   1.000
_cell.length_b   1.000
_cell.length_c   1.000
_cell.angle_alpha   90.00
_cell.angle_beta   90.00
_cell.angle_gamma   90.00
#
_symmetry.space_group_name_H-M   'P 1'
#
loop_
_entity.id
_entity.type
_entity.pdbx_description
1 polymer ?
#
loop_
_entity_poly.entity_id
_entity_poly.type
_entity_poly.pdbx_seq_one_letter_code
_entity_poly.pdbx_strand_id
1 'polypeptide(L)'
;MFENAIERLFYSDSFRVGNATLPQKRVRAKLHLLDSIILQSVQGKLSDNLEHNVKNSTAYTMSTIYNCIAENESDLMVDPYLNSLRASPGR
;
A
#
# COMPACT_ATOMS: atom_id res chain seq x y z
N MET A 1 1.10 -15.30 -5.63
CA MET A 1 -0.03 -14.51 -5.07
C MET A 1 0.20 -13.01 -5.23
N PHE A 2 1.33 -12.48 -4.77
CA PHE A 2 1.69 -11.05 -4.89
C PHE A 2 1.64 -10.53 -6.32
N GLU A 3 2.29 -11.21 -7.26
CA GLU A 3 2.32 -10.84 -8.68
C GLU A 3 0.91 -10.65 -9.25
N ASN A 4 0.04 -11.66 -9.13
CA ASN A 4 -1.36 -11.56 -9.56
C ASN A 4 -2.13 -10.40 -8.88
N ALA A 5 -1.86 -10.11 -7.60
CA ALA A 5 -2.49 -8.97 -6.93
C ALA A 5 -2.00 -7.63 -7.49
N ILE A 6 -0.69 -7.51 -7.75
CA ILE A 6 -0.07 -6.31 -8.32
C ILE A 6 -0.55 -6.10 -9.76
N GLU A 7 -0.56 -7.13 -10.60
CA GLU A 7 -1.08 -7.07 -11.97
C GLU A 7 -2.52 -6.57 -11.97
N ARG A 8 -3.38 -7.16 -11.11
CA ARG A 8 -4.78 -6.73 -11.00
C ARG A 8 -4.91 -5.29 -10.53
N LEU A 9 -4.11 -4.84 -9.55
CA LEU A 9 -4.11 -3.44 -9.12
C LEU A 9 -3.65 -2.50 -10.26
N PHE A 10 -2.68 -2.93 -11.06
CA PHE A 10 -2.10 -2.11 -12.12
C PHE A 10 -3.01 -1.99 -13.35
N TYR A 11 -3.68 -3.07 -13.73
CA TYR A 11 -4.47 -3.16 -14.96
C TYR A 11 -5.97 -2.90 -14.77
N SER A 12 -6.52 -2.97 -13.54
CA SER A 12 -7.93 -2.66 -13.30
C SER A 12 -8.26 -1.18 -13.55
N ASP A 13 -9.46 -0.87 -14.06
CA ASP A 13 -9.91 0.51 -14.33
C ASP A 13 -10.10 1.36 -13.07
N SER A 14 -10.45 0.70 -11.97
CA SER A 14 -10.58 1.34 -10.66
C SER A 14 -10.33 0.34 -9.55
N PHE A 15 -10.07 0.86 -8.36
CA PHE A 15 -9.87 0.04 -7.18
C PHE A 15 -10.71 0.58 -6.02
N ARG A 16 -11.52 -0.27 -5.40
CA ARG A 16 -12.37 0.11 -4.28
C ARG A 16 -11.69 -0.22 -2.96
N VAL A 17 -11.55 0.78 -2.10
CA VAL A 17 -11.07 0.64 -0.72
C VAL A 17 -12.13 1.18 0.22
N GLY A 18 -12.75 0.30 1.00
CA GLY A 18 -13.92 0.65 1.83
C GLY A 18 -15.07 1.22 0.97
N ASN A 19 -15.44 2.47 1.23
CA ASN A 19 -16.48 3.19 0.49
C ASN A 19 -15.93 4.11 -0.61
N ALA A 20 -14.61 4.20 -0.78
CA ALA A 20 -13.99 5.02 -1.80
C ALA A 20 -13.61 4.17 -3.03
N THR A 21 -13.93 4.68 -4.23
CA THR A 21 -13.45 4.13 -5.50
C THR A 21 -12.35 5.01 -6.04
N LEU A 22 -11.15 4.45 -6.16
CA LEU A 22 -9.95 5.13 -6.59
C LEU A 22 -9.77 4.95 -8.09
N PRO A 23 -9.46 6.02 -8.85
CA PRO A 23 -9.19 5.90 -10.27
C PRO A 23 -7.84 5.20 -10.53
N GLN A 24 -7.74 4.43 -11.61
CA GLN A 24 -6.54 3.68 -12.01
C GLN A 24 -5.25 4.50 -11.95
N LYS A 25 -5.28 5.76 -12.41
CA LYS A 25 -4.09 6.65 -12.38
C LYS A 25 -3.52 6.81 -10.96
N ARG A 26 -4.38 6.92 -9.94
CA ARG A 26 -3.95 7.05 -8.55
C ARG A 26 -3.41 5.73 -7.99
N VAL A 27 -4.02 4.61 -8.35
CA VAL A 27 -3.56 3.29 -7.94
C VAL A 27 -2.16 3.03 -8.50
N ARG A 28 -1.93 3.29 -9.79
CA ARG A 28 -0.61 3.15 -10.44
C ARG A 28 0.44 4.06 -9.81
N ALA A 29 0.10 5.33 -9.56
CA ALA A 29 1.00 6.27 -8.91
C ALA A 29 1.48 5.75 -7.54
N LYS A 30 0.57 5.19 -6.74
CA LYS A 30 0.94 4.56 -5.46
C LYS A 30 1.75 3.28 -5.64
N LEU A 31 1.43 2.43 -6.61
CA LEU A 31 2.20 1.21 -6.88
C LEU A 31 3.66 1.48 -7.22
N HIS A 32 4.02 2.66 -7.74
CA HIS A 32 5.43 3.02 -7.95
C HIS A 32 6.23 3.19 -6.66
N LEU A 33 5.58 3.36 -5.51
CA LEU A 33 6.22 3.43 -4.20
C LEU A 33 6.45 2.05 -3.59
N LEU A 34 6.01 0.98 -4.26
CA LEU A 34 6.15 -0.37 -3.75
C LEU A 34 7.63 -0.78 -3.73
N ASP A 35 8.11 -1.16 -2.56
CA ASP A 35 9.48 -1.63 -2.35
C ASP A 35 9.52 -2.94 -1.54
N SER A 36 10.73 -3.45 -1.33
CA SER A 36 10.96 -4.69 -0.58
C SER A 36 10.50 -4.60 0.88
N ILE A 37 10.54 -3.41 1.50
CA ILE A 37 10.15 -3.20 2.91
C ILE A 37 8.63 -3.30 3.03
N ILE A 38 7.91 -2.62 2.13
CA ILE A 38 6.45 -2.69 2.02
C ILE A 38 6.01 -4.13 1.76
N LEU A 39 6.67 -4.85 0.85
CA LEU A 39 6.32 -6.25 0.55
C LEU A 39 6.51 -7.17 1.76
N GLN A 40 7.57 -6.99 2.54
CA GLN A 40 7.75 -7.75 3.79
C GLN A 40 6.66 -7.42 4.83
N SER A 41 6.30 -6.14 4.98
CA SER A 41 5.21 -5.73 5.86
C SER A 41 3.88 -6.37 5.46
N VAL A 42 3.57 -6.38 4.16
CA VAL A 42 2.37 -7.04 3.63
C VAL A 42 2.42 -8.54 3.93
N GLN A 43 3.55 -9.21 3.72
CA GLN A 43 3.69 -10.64 4.01
C GLN A 43 3.44 -10.94 5.49
N GLY A 44 3.93 -10.12 6.41
CA GLY A 44 3.64 -10.23 7.84
C GLY A 44 2.14 -10.17 8.12
N LYS A 45 1.47 -9.11 7.64
CA LYS A 45 0.02 -8.92 7.82
C LYS A 45 -0.82 -10.05 7.22
N LEU A 46 -0.42 -10.58 6.06
CA LEU A 46 -1.10 -11.73 5.45
C LEU A 46 -0.91 -13.00 6.28
N SER A 47 0.28 -13.19 6.85
CA SER A 47 0.60 -14.35 7.68
C SER A 47 -0.19 -14.34 8.99
N ASP A 48 -0.34 -13.16 9.61
CA ASP A 48 -1.13 -12.99 10.83
C ASP A 48 -2.64 -13.28 10.61
N ASN A 49 -3.11 -13.18 9.36
CA ASN A 49 -4.50 -13.44 8.98
C ASN A 49 -4.73 -14.86 8.42
N LEU A 50 -3.71 -15.73 8.38
CA LEU A 50 -3.85 -17.13 7.93
C LEU A 50 -4.78 -17.95 8.85
N GLU A 51 -4.91 -17.57 10.12
CA GLU A 51 -5.80 -18.23 11.07
C GLU A 51 -7.29 -17.94 10.80
N HIS A 52 -7.59 -16.96 9.93
CA HIS A 52 -8.96 -16.54 9.63
C HIS A 52 -9.34 -16.92 8.20
N ASN A 53 -10.57 -17.39 7.99
CA ASN A 53 -11.05 -17.87 6.69
C ASN A 53 -11.29 -16.68 5.73
N VAL A 54 -10.23 -16.19 5.10
CA VAL A 54 -10.28 -15.07 4.15
C VAL A 54 -10.99 -15.54 2.87
N LYS A 55 -12.26 -15.15 2.71
CA LYS A 55 -13.13 -15.56 1.59
C LYS A 55 -12.57 -15.21 0.20
N ASN A 56 -11.81 -14.13 0.07
CA ASN A 56 -11.17 -13.73 -1.18
C ASN A 56 -9.73 -13.26 -0.91
N SER A 57 -8.81 -14.21 -0.95
CA SER A 57 -7.40 -13.98 -0.64
C SER A 57 -6.75 -12.97 -1.59
N THR A 58 -7.13 -12.93 -2.87
CA THR A 58 -6.56 -11.98 -3.83
C THR A 58 -7.02 -10.55 -3.54
N ALA A 59 -8.32 -10.33 -3.33
CA ALA A 59 -8.83 -8.99 -3.00
C ALA A 59 -8.29 -8.47 -1.67
N TYR A 60 -8.11 -9.37 -0.70
CA TYR A 60 -7.47 -9.05 0.56
C TYR A 60 -6.01 -8.65 0.36
N THR A 61 -5.20 -9.44 -0.37
CA THR A 61 -3.81 -9.08 -0.71
C THR A 61 -3.72 -7.73 -1.42
N MET A 62 -4.59 -7.47 -2.40
CA MET A 62 -4.63 -6.18 -3.10
C MET A 62 -4.86 -5.01 -2.12
N SER A 63 -5.80 -5.18 -1.18
CA SER A 63 -6.11 -4.17 -0.16
C SER A 63 -4.97 -3.98 0.83
N THR A 64 -4.35 -5.06 1.28
CA THR A 64 -3.21 -5.01 2.21
C THR A 64 -2.01 -4.33 1.58
N ILE A 65 -1.70 -4.61 0.31
CA ILE A 65 -0.65 -3.91 -0.45
C ILE A 65 -0.93 -2.41 -0.46
N TYR A 66 -2.12 -2.02 -0.90
CA TYR A 66 -2.47 -0.61 -1.04
C TYR A 66 -2.44 0.13 0.31
N ASN A 67 -2.91 -0.52 1.38
CA ASN A 67 -2.89 0.04 2.72
C ASN A 67 -1.46 0.18 3.26
N CYS A 68 -0.59 -0.83 3.09
CA CYS A 68 0.81 -0.72 3.52
C CYS A 68 1.55 0.45 2.84
N ILE A 69 1.30 0.69 1.54
CA ILE A 69 1.86 1.86 0.86
C ILE A 69 1.35 3.16 1.50
N ALA A 70 0.04 3.25 1.74
CA ALA A 70 -0.56 4.45 2.33
C ALA A 70 -0.13 4.70 3.78
N GLU A 71 0.05 3.64 4.57
CA GLU A 71 0.60 3.70 5.93
C GLU A 71 2.03 4.22 5.90
N ASN A 72 2.89 3.65 5.04
CA ASN A 72 4.29 4.08 4.94
C ASN A 72 4.42 5.56 4.52
N GLU A 73 3.62 6.03 3.56
CA GLU A 73 3.59 7.45 3.22
C GLU A 73 3.13 8.32 4.41
N SER A 74 2.14 7.85 5.17
CA SER A 74 1.64 8.58 6.34
C SER A 74 2.67 8.65 7.46
N ASP A 75 3.38 7.55 7.73
CA ASP A 75 4.46 7.49 8.71
C ASP A 75 5.56 8.50 8.37
N LEU A 76 5.95 8.55 7.09
CA LEU A 76 6.92 9.53 6.59
C LEU A 76 6.45 10.99 6.74
N MET A 77 5.15 11.25 6.61
CA MET A 77 4.58 12.59 6.80
C MET A 77 4.49 13.00 8.27
N VAL A 78 4.42 12.05 9.20
CA VAL A 78 4.29 12.33 10.63
C VAL A 78 5.64 12.29 11.34
N ASP A 79 6.69 11.73 10.73
CA ASP A 79 8.03 11.61 11.32
C ASP A 79 8.65 12.99 11.63
N PRO A 80 8.82 13.37 12.91
CA PRO A 80 9.32 14.70 13.28
C PRO A 80 10.75 14.97 12.80
N TYR A 81 11.60 13.94 12.77
CA TYR A 81 13.00 14.06 12.39
C TYR A 81 13.14 14.29 10.88
N LEU A 82 12.52 13.45 10.05
CA LEU A 82 12.53 13.58 8.59
C LEU A 82 11.85 14.88 8.13
N ASN A 83 10.77 15.30 8.81
CA ASN A 83 10.13 16.58 8.56
C ASN A 83 11.07 17.77 8.86
N SER A 84 11.86 17.69 9.94
CA SER A 84 12.86 18.73 10.26
C SER A 84 14.00 18.81 9.23
N LEU A 85 14.39 17.68 8.63
CA LEU A 85 15.41 17.64 7.57
C LEU A 85 14.91 18.24 6.26
N ARG A 86 13.62 18.07 5.94
CA ARG A 86 12.98 18.71 4.77
C ARG A 86 12.80 20.22 4.93
N ALA A 87 12.83 20.73 6.17
CA ALA A 87 12.61 22.14 6.48
C ALA A 87 13.85 23.04 6.34
N SER A 88 15.02 22.51 5.94
CA SER A 88 16.23 23.32 5.71
C SER A 88 16.64 23.25 4.24
N PRO A 89 16.69 24.40 3.54
CA PRO A 89 17.93 25.16 3.47
C PRO A 89 17.77 26.69 3.52
N GLY A 90 18.60 27.36 4.33
CA GLY A 90 18.93 28.78 4.15
C GLY A 90 17.89 29.79 4.64
N ARG A 91 18.16 30.35 5.82
CA ARG A 91 17.94 31.77 6.05
C ARG A 91 19.13 32.55 5.48
#